data_AF-A0A2G9HQ82-F1
#
_entry.id   AF-A0A2G9HQ82-F1
#
_cell.length_a   1.000
_cell.length_b   1.000
_cell.length_c   1.000
_cell.angle_alpha   90.00
_cell.angle_beta   90.00
_cell.angle_gamma   90.00
#
_symmetry.space_group_name_H-M   'P 1'
#
loop_
_entity.id
_entity.type
_entity.pdbx_description
1 polymer ?
#
loop_
_entity_poly.entity_id
_entity_poly.type
_entity_poly.pdbx_seq_one_letter_code
_entity_poly.pdbx_strand_id
1 'polypeptide(L)'
;MISIHSLRYYLSEHPSIVGFRWSHAQSWGSTWSFLFSSIALYIAAAVLLHVLLLLLFRHRRPIPLGPLPAFHSLSMALISATIFAGILVSSAAEIHDTRWLWRRSRTTPFQWLFCFPLGTRPSGRVFFWSYVYYLSRFLHALRTFTAILRYRKLSFFKLFNQSILIFMSFLWLEFSQSFQVLAILLTTLVYSIVYGYRFWTAIGLPSACFPFDVNCQMVLLGCNLVCHIGVLLLHYIKGGCNGIGAWVFNSVLNGAILFLALNFYVKMYLGRKAAARVGAGGDRRLVDE
;
A
#
# COMPACT_ATOMS: atom_id res chain seq x y z
N MET A 1 -17.78 24.75 -4.06
CA MET A 1 -16.60 24.93 -3.18
C MET A 1 -16.94 24.27 -1.84
N ILE A 2 -16.32 23.14 -1.50
CA ILE A 2 -16.60 22.46 -0.22
C ILE A 2 -15.83 23.22 0.87
N SER A 3 -16.53 23.74 1.89
CA SER A 3 -15.89 24.45 3.01
C SER A 3 -15.01 23.51 3.83
N ILE A 4 -13.92 24.03 4.41
CA ILE A 4 -13.01 23.27 5.28
C ILE A 4 -13.77 22.61 6.45
N HIS A 5 -14.81 23.28 6.97
CA HIS A 5 -15.69 22.72 8.00
C HIS A 5 -16.49 21.51 7.49
N SER A 6 -17.03 21.59 6.27
CA SER A 6 -17.75 20.48 5.65
C SER A 6 -16.82 19.29 5.38
N LEU A 7 -15.59 19.54 4.92
CA LEU A 7 -14.56 18.51 4.75
C LEU A 7 -14.20 17.83 6.07
N ARG A 8 -13.98 18.60 7.14
CA ARG A 8 -13.70 18.07 8.48
C ARG A 8 -14.87 17.22 8.99
N TYR A 9 -16.10 17.68 8.78
CA TYR A 9 -17.29 16.94 9.16
C TYR A 9 -17.36 15.57 8.47
N TYR A 10 -17.32 15.54 7.13
CA TYR A 10 -17.43 14.27 6.39
C TYR A 10 -16.23 13.34 6.59
N LEU A 11 -15.03 13.89 6.84
CA LEU A 11 -13.82 13.07 6.96
C LEU A 11 -13.52 12.61 8.39
N SER A 12 -14.09 13.25 9.41
CA SER A 12 -13.73 12.93 10.80
C SER A 12 -14.88 12.96 11.80
N GLU A 13 -15.87 13.82 11.61
CA GLU A 13 -16.91 14.03 12.64
C GLU A 13 -18.24 13.33 12.32
N HIS A 14 -18.36 12.74 11.13
CA HIS A 14 -19.55 11.99 10.74
C HIS A 14 -19.81 10.84 11.73
N PRO A 15 -21.05 10.62 12.18
CA PRO A 15 -21.37 9.68 13.26
C PRO A 15 -20.96 8.23 12.96
N SER A 16 -20.99 7.82 11.69
CA SER A 16 -20.49 6.49 11.27
C SER A 16 -18.96 6.34 11.37
N ILE A 17 -18.21 7.45 11.37
CA ILE A 17 -16.74 7.48 11.49
C ILE A 17 -16.35 7.50 12.97
N VAL A 18 -16.99 8.35 13.77
CA VAL A 18 -16.71 8.47 15.20
C VAL A 18 -17.16 7.22 15.96
N GLY A 19 -18.33 6.68 15.63
CA GLY A 19 -18.88 5.46 16.24
C GLY A 19 -18.30 4.16 15.68
N PHE A 20 -17.33 4.22 14.76
CA PHE A 20 -16.79 3.01 14.14
C PHE A 20 -16.07 2.14 15.17
N ARG A 21 -16.40 0.85 15.16
CA ARG A 21 -15.74 -0.18 15.95
C ARG A 21 -15.45 -1.37 15.06
N TRP A 22 -14.17 -1.77 15.00
CA TRP A 22 -13.80 -3.02 14.39
C TRP A 22 -14.40 -4.18 15.19
N SER A 23 -15.29 -4.94 14.55
CA SER A 23 -15.87 -6.13 15.15
C SER A 23 -16.30 -7.15 14.09
N HIS A 24 -16.20 -8.43 14.44
CA HIS A 24 -16.61 -9.52 13.57
C HIS A 24 -18.11 -9.49 13.19
N ALA A 25 -18.94 -8.86 14.01
CA ALA A 25 -20.40 -8.79 13.81
C ALA A 25 -20.85 -7.60 12.95
N GLN A 26 -20.13 -6.46 13.00
CA GLN A 26 -20.58 -5.22 12.35
C GLN A 26 -19.72 -4.84 11.14
N SER A 27 -18.47 -5.28 11.08
CA SER A 27 -17.54 -4.90 10.01
C SER A 27 -17.46 -6.01 8.95
N TRP A 28 -17.78 -5.68 7.70
CA TRP A 28 -17.67 -6.63 6.61
C TRP A 28 -16.21 -7.05 6.38
N GLY A 29 -15.98 -8.34 6.14
CA GLY A 29 -14.65 -8.88 5.86
C GLY A 29 -13.67 -8.84 7.03
N SER A 30 -14.18 -8.78 8.26
CA SER A 30 -13.40 -8.75 9.49
C SER A 30 -13.11 -10.12 10.09
N THR A 31 -13.61 -11.21 9.50
CA THR A 31 -13.33 -12.57 9.98
C THR A 31 -12.07 -13.15 9.35
N TRP A 32 -11.34 -13.95 10.11
CA TRP A 32 -10.17 -14.70 9.62
C TRP A 32 -10.51 -15.62 8.45
N SER A 33 -11.68 -16.27 8.49
CA SER A 33 -12.17 -17.12 7.39
C SER A 33 -12.36 -16.33 6.11
N PHE A 34 -12.93 -15.11 6.18
CA PHE A 34 -13.09 -14.25 5.03
C PHE A 34 -11.74 -13.82 4.46
N LEU A 35 -10.79 -13.45 5.31
CA LEU A 35 -9.44 -13.06 4.88
C LEU A 35 -8.76 -14.17 4.07
N PHE A 36 -8.64 -15.37 4.64
CA PHE A 36 -7.98 -16.48 3.95
C PHE A 36 -8.74 -16.91 2.70
N SER A 37 -10.08 -16.96 2.76
CA SER A 37 -10.91 -17.30 1.60
C SER A 37 -10.76 -16.28 0.47
N SER A 38 -10.71 -14.98 0.80
CA SER A 38 -10.56 -13.91 -0.20
C SER A 38 -9.17 -13.92 -0.85
N ILE A 39 -8.10 -14.20 -0.10
CA ILE A 39 -6.74 -14.36 -0.63
C ILE A 39 -6.66 -15.62 -1.51
N ALA A 40 -7.21 -16.74 -1.05
CA ALA A 40 -7.25 -17.98 -1.83
C ALA A 40 -8.03 -17.79 -3.14
N LEU A 41 -9.20 -17.16 -3.07
CA LEU A 41 -10.01 -16.83 -4.24
C LEU A 41 -9.28 -15.89 -5.20
N TYR A 42 -8.59 -14.87 -4.68
CA TYR A 42 -7.78 -13.96 -5.49
C TYR A 42 -6.68 -14.71 -6.27
N ILE A 43 -5.93 -15.58 -5.59
CA ILE A 43 -4.87 -16.37 -6.22
C ILE A 43 -5.46 -17.35 -7.23
N ALA A 44 -6.50 -18.09 -6.85
CA ALA A 44 -7.18 -19.05 -7.72
C ALA A 44 -7.73 -18.37 -8.98
N ALA A 45 -8.42 -17.24 -8.84
CA ALA A 45 -8.95 -16.47 -9.96
C ALA A 45 -7.84 -15.93 -10.86
N ALA A 46 -6.72 -15.45 -10.29
CA ALA A 46 -5.60 -14.94 -11.08
C ALA A 46 -4.89 -16.06 -11.87
N VAL A 47 -4.70 -17.23 -11.27
CA VAL A 47 -4.12 -18.41 -11.92
C VAL A 47 -5.07 -18.96 -12.98
N LEU A 48 -6.34 -19.15 -12.64
CA LEU A 48 -7.37 -19.63 -13.57
C LEU A 48 -7.49 -18.71 -14.78
N LEU A 49 -7.55 -17.40 -14.56
CA LEU A 49 -7.57 -16.41 -15.64
C LEU A 49 -6.31 -16.53 -16.50
N HIS A 50 -5.13 -16.64 -15.88
CA HIS A 50 -3.89 -16.78 -16.64
C HIS A 50 -3.87 -18.04 -17.51
N VAL A 51 -4.25 -19.19 -16.96
CA VAL A 51 -4.30 -20.48 -17.68
C VAL A 51 -5.34 -20.43 -18.79
N LEU A 52 -6.56 -19.96 -18.51
CA LEU A 52 -7.63 -19.83 -19.50
C LEU A 52 -7.19 -18.99 -20.69
N LEU A 53 -6.51 -17.87 -20.44
CA LEU A 53 -6.02 -16.99 -21.50
C LEU A 53 -4.88 -17.61 -22.31
N LEU A 54 -4.05 -18.45 -21.69
CA LEU A 54 -3.01 -19.21 -22.40
C LEU A 54 -3.61 -20.32 -23.27
N LEU A 55 -4.68 -20.97 -22.81
CA LEU A 55 -5.39 -22.02 -23.54
C LEU A 55 -6.20 -21.47 -24.72
N LEU A 56 -6.98 -20.41 -24.49
CA LEU A 56 -7.88 -19.84 -25.50
C LEU A 56 -7.14 -19.05 -26.58
N PHE A 57 -6.03 -18.39 -26.25
CA PHE A 57 -5.32 -17.49 -27.16
C PHE A 57 -3.89 -17.95 -27.38
N ARG A 58 -3.73 -18.90 -28.31
CA ARG A 58 -2.42 -19.44 -28.74
C ARG A 58 -1.48 -18.35 -29.28
N HIS A 59 -2.02 -17.22 -29.73
CA HIS A 59 -1.24 -16.04 -30.13
C HIS A 59 -1.22 -15.00 -29.01
N ARG A 60 -0.01 -14.64 -28.55
CA ARG A 60 0.25 -13.68 -27.47
C ARG A 60 0.00 -12.22 -27.88
N ARG A 61 -1.12 -11.93 -28.55
CA ARG A 61 -1.51 -10.55 -28.85
C ARG A 61 -2.07 -9.90 -27.58
N PRO A 62 -1.57 -8.71 -27.20
CA PRO A 62 -2.10 -7.99 -26.04
C PRO A 62 -3.56 -7.61 -26.29
N ILE A 63 -4.43 -7.84 -25.31
CA ILE A 63 -5.83 -7.37 -25.41
C ILE A 63 -5.82 -5.84 -25.21
N PRO A 64 -6.36 -5.05 -26.16
CA PRO A 64 -6.54 -3.61 -25.97
C PRO A 64 -7.67 -3.40 -24.94
N LEU A 65 -7.32 -3.20 -23.67
CA LEU A 65 -8.27 -2.91 -22.59
C LEU A 65 -8.86 -1.49 -22.63
N GLY A 66 -8.59 -0.73 -23.70
CA GLY A 66 -9.06 0.65 -23.86
C GLY A 66 -8.70 1.54 -22.66
N PRO A 67 -9.63 2.43 -22.23
CA PRO A 67 -9.39 3.38 -21.13
C PRO A 67 -9.51 2.77 -19.73
N LEU A 68 -9.84 1.48 -19.61
CA LEU A 68 -10.07 0.82 -18.32
C LEU A 68 -8.90 0.97 -17.33
N PRO A 69 -7.61 0.81 -17.72
CA PRO A 69 -6.49 1.02 -16.80
C PRO A 69 -6.33 2.49 -16.37
N ALA A 70 -6.77 3.44 -17.20
CA ALA A 70 -6.72 4.87 -16.88
C ALA A 70 -7.78 5.21 -15.82
N PHE A 71 -9.02 4.75 -16.01
CA PHE A 71 -10.08 4.89 -15.01
C PHE A 71 -9.70 4.24 -13.68
N HIS A 72 -9.18 3.01 -13.70
CA HIS A 72 -8.70 2.36 -12.47
C HIS A 72 -7.62 3.19 -11.78
N SER A 73 -6.66 3.73 -12.53
CA SER A 73 -5.59 4.56 -11.96
C SER A 73 -6.15 5.85 -11.34
N LEU A 74 -7.09 6.52 -12.00
CA LEU A 74 -7.77 7.70 -11.45
C LEU A 74 -8.52 7.37 -10.16
N SER A 75 -9.34 6.31 -10.16
CA SER A 75 -10.07 5.87 -8.97
C SER A 75 -9.12 5.56 -7.81
N MET A 76 -8.02 4.86 -8.06
CA MET A 76 -7.03 4.57 -7.00
C MET A 76 -6.33 5.82 -6.49
N ALA A 77 -6.04 6.79 -7.35
CA ALA A 77 -5.44 8.05 -6.94
C ALA A 77 -6.39 8.85 -6.03
N LEU A 78 -7.67 8.96 -6.41
CA LEU A 78 -8.70 9.63 -5.62
C LEU A 78 -8.93 8.93 -4.28
N ILE A 79 -9.12 7.61 -4.28
CA ILE A 79 -9.30 6.83 -3.04
C ILE A 79 -8.10 7.00 -2.12
N SER A 80 -6.87 6.94 -2.66
CA SER A 80 -5.65 7.12 -1.87
C SER A 80 -5.57 8.53 -1.28
N ALA A 81 -5.91 9.57 -2.05
CA ALA A 81 -5.95 10.94 -1.57
C ALA A 81 -7.01 11.15 -0.47
N THR A 82 -8.19 10.55 -0.63
CA THR A 82 -9.27 10.60 0.37
C THR A 82 -8.86 9.89 1.66
N ILE A 83 -8.26 8.70 1.58
CA ILE A 83 -7.75 7.99 2.77
C ILE A 83 -6.64 8.79 3.45
N PHE A 84 -5.72 9.36 2.68
CA PHE A 84 -4.65 10.20 3.22
C PHE A 84 -5.22 11.39 4.00
N ALA A 85 -6.13 12.15 3.39
CA ALA A 85 -6.79 13.28 4.04
C ALA A 85 -7.60 12.83 5.26
N GLY A 86 -8.33 11.72 5.14
CA GLY A 86 -9.12 11.13 6.22
C GLY A 86 -8.29 10.74 7.44
N ILE A 87 -7.21 9.99 7.25
CA ILE A 87 -6.28 9.64 8.33
C ILE A 87 -5.62 10.89 8.91
N LEU A 88 -5.18 11.83 8.07
CA LEU A 88 -4.49 13.04 8.53
C LEU A 88 -5.39 13.89 9.42
N VAL A 89 -6.62 14.18 8.97
CA VAL A 89 -7.60 14.95 9.73
C VAL A 89 -8.05 14.20 10.98
N SER A 90 -8.29 12.89 10.87
CA SER A 90 -8.68 12.06 12.02
C SER A 90 -7.57 12.00 13.08
N SER A 91 -6.32 11.84 12.65
CA SER A 91 -5.17 11.84 13.58
C SER A 91 -5.00 13.20 14.23
N ALA A 92 -5.13 14.29 13.46
CA ALA A 92 -5.05 15.64 14.01
C ALA A 92 -6.17 15.91 15.03
N ALA A 93 -7.40 15.45 14.76
CA ALA A 93 -8.52 15.57 15.68
C ALA A 93 -8.29 14.76 16.97
N GLU A 94 -7.86 13.50 16.87
CA GLU A 94 -7.55 12.66 18.03
C GLU A 94 -6.41 13.24 18.87
N ILE A 95 -5.36 13.78 18.24
CA ILE A 95 -4.25 14.46 18.94
C ILE A 95 -4.74 15.73 19.64
N HIS A 96 -5.66 16.47 19.02
CA HIS A 96 -6.23 17.67 19.62
C HIS A 96 -7.10 17.34 20.84
N ASP A 97 -7.99 16.35 20.73
CA ASP A 97 -8.94 15.98 21.78
C ASP A 97 -8.24 15.29 22.96
N THR A 98 -7.17 14.52 22.71
CA THR A 98 -6.39 13.85 23.76
C THR A 98 -5.25 14.70 24.34
N ARG A 99 -5.09 15.96 23.89
CA ARG A 99 -4.02 16.88 24.31
C ARG A 99 -3.93 17.05 25.84
N TRP A 100 -5.06 17.04 26.55
CA TRP A 100 -5.08 17.17 28.01
C TRP A 100 -4.45 15.97 28.74
N LEU A 101 -4.60 14.75 28.22
CA LEU A 101 -4.01 13.52 28.77
C LEU A 101 -2.50 13.45 28.52
N TRP A 102 -2.04 14.07 27.44
CA TRP A 102 -0.62 14.12 27.09
C TRP A 102 0.17 15.11 27.91
N ARG A 103 -0.45 16.22 28.31
CA ARG A 103 0.16 17.17 29.24
C ARG A 103 0.52 16.48 30.56
N ARG A 104 -0.23 15.45 30.96
CA ARG A 104 0.01 14.63 32.16
C ARG A 104 1.02 13.50 31.96
N SER A 105 1.20 12.99 30.75
CA SER A 105 2.07 11.84 30.44
C SER A 105 3.35 12.17 29.65
N ARG A 106 3.64 13.46 29.39
CA ARG A 106 4.79 13.95 28.58
C ARG A 106 4.96 13.22 27.24
N THR A 107 3.85 12.91 26.56
CA THR A 107 3.88 12.24 25.25
C THR A 107 3.78 13.27 24.12
N THR A 108 4.63 13.16 23.09
CA THR A 108 4.60 14.07 21.93
C THR A 108 3.69 13.54 20.81
N PRO A 109 3.18 14.43 19.91
CA PRO A 109 2.39 14.05 18.72
C PRO A 109 2.98 12.92 17.91
N PHE A 110 4.27 13.03 17.63
CA PHE A 110 5.00 12.02 16.89
C PHE A 110 5.06 10.70 17.67
N GLN A 111 5.34 10.73 18.98
CA GLN A 111 5.42 9.51 19.77
C GLN A 111 4.12 8.70 19.77
N TRP A 112 2.95 9.35 19.77
CA TRP A 112 1.68 8.63 19.68
C TRP A 112 1.43 8.02 18.30
N LEU A 113 1.85 8.71 17.23
CA LEU A 113 1.78 8.16 15.87
C LEU A 113 2.67 6.93 15.68
N PHE A 114 3.73 6.78 16.47
CA PHE A 114 4.62 5.61 16.44
C PHE A 114 4.19 4.51 17.44
N CYS A 115 3.67 4.90 18.61
CA CYS A 115 3.40 3.98 19.73
C CYS A 115 2.07 4.34 20.41
N PHE A 116 1.06 3.50 20.18
CA PHE A 116 -0.21 3.56 20.89
C PHE A 116 -0.08 2.98 22.29
N PRO A 117 -0.79 3.57 23.29
CA PRO A 117 -0.82 3.03 24.64
C PRO A 117 -1.40 1.61 24.63
N LEU A 118 -0.92 0.78 25.55
CA LEU A 118 -1.39 -0.60 25.73
C LEU A 118 -2.90 -0.63 26.01
N GLY A 119 -3.62 -1.58 25.41
CA GLY A 119 -5.06 -1.72 25.60
C GLY A 119 -5.92 -0.77 24.75
N THR A 120 -5.35 -0.11 23.74
CA THR A 120 -6.14 0.70 22.79
C THR A 120 -7.13 -0.19 22.05
N ARG A 121 -8.43 0.09 22.25
CA ARG A 121 -9.51 -0.60 21.53
C ARG A 121 -9.51 -0.19 20.05
N PRO A 122 -9.76 -1.11 19.11
CA PRO A 122 -9.82 -0.82 17.66
C PRO A 122 -11.12 -0.07 17.32
N SER A 123 -11.26 1.14 17.85
CA SER A 123 -12.44 1.98 17.73
C SER A 123 -12.06 3.44 17.54
N GLY A 124 -12.84 4.15 16.74
CA GLY A 124 -12.67 5.57 16.48
C GLY A 124 -12.25 5.89 15.05
N ARG A 125 -12.03 7.17 14.80
CA ARG A 125 -11.91 7.78 13.47
C ARG A 125 -10.74 7.22 12.65
N VAL A 126 -9.62 6.98 13.32
CA VAL A 126 -8.41 6.43 12.70
C VAL A 126 -8.60 4.97 12.24
N PHE A 127 -9.37 4.19 12.99
CA PHE A 127 -9.68 2.80 12.65
C PHE A 127 -10.69 2.70 11.49
N PHE A 128 -11.60 3.67 11.37
CA PHE A 128 -12.49 3.75 10.20
C PHE A 128 -11.70 3.92 8.90
N TRP A 129 -10.79 4.88 8.84
CA TRP A 129 -9.99 5.10 7.63
C TRP A 129 -8.98 3.98 7.37
N SER A 130 -8.52 3.34 8.43
CA SER A 130 -7.74 2.11 8.34
C SER A 130 -8.52 0.94 7.74
N TYR A 131 -9.82 0.85 8.04
CA TYR A 131 -10.72 -0.10 7.41
C TYR A 131 -10.96 0.25 5.93
N VAL A 132 -11.18 1.52 5.59
CA VAL A 132 -11.25 1.97 4.19
C VAL A 132 -9.95 1.64 3.44
N TYR A 133 -8.79 1.80 4.09
CA TYR A 133 -7.50 1.37 3.54
C TYR A 133 -7.45 -0.14 3.30
N TYR A 134 -7.90 -0.97 4.25
CA TYR A 134 -8.03 -2.42 4.05
C TYR A 134 -8.89 -2.76 2.83
N LEU A 135 -10.06 -2.12 2.69
CA LEU A 135 -10.94 -2.29 1.51
C LEU A 135 -10.26 -1.87 0.21
N SER A 136 -9.52 -0.76 0.21
CA SER A 136 -8.77 -0.29 -0.95
C SER A 136 -7.75 -1.32 -1.46
N ARG A 137 -7.25 -2.22 -0.59
CA ARG A 137 -6.30 -3.27 -0.98
C ARG A 137 -6.90 -4.27 -1.97
N PHE A 138 -8.19 -4.57 -1.86
CA PHE A 138 -8.89 -5.39 -2.84
C PHE A 138 -9.00 -4.69 -4.20
N LEU A 139 -9.22 -3.36 -4.21
CA LEU A 139 -9.20 -2.57 -5.44
C LEU A 139 -7.79 -2.49 -6.06
N HIS A 140 -6.74 -2.46 -5.24
CA HIS A 140 -5.36 -2.59 -5.73
C HIS A 140 -5.10 -3.97 -6.36
N ALA A 141 -5.72 -5.03 -5.85
CA ALA A 141 -5.60 -6.39 -6.41
C ALA A 141 -6.14 -6.48 -7.84
N LEU A 142 -7.16 -5.67 -8.20
CA LEU A 142 -7.72 -5.57 -9.57
C LEU A 142 -6.65 -5.27 -10.63
N ARG A 143 -5.59 -4.53 -10.27
CA ARG A 143 -4.45 -4.26 -11.15
C ARG A 143 -3.70 -5.51 -11.60
N THR A 144 -3.82 -6.60 -10.86
CA THR A 144 -3.19 -7.87 -11.22
C THR A 144 -3.96 -8.49 -12.38
N PHE A 145 -5.29 -8.50 -12.31
CA PHE A 145 -6.16 -8.98 -13.38
C PHE A 145 -5.99 -8.15 -14.66
N THR A 146 -5.96 -6.82 -14.57
CA THR A 146 -5.71 -5.98 -15.75
C THR A 146 -4.34 -6.23 -16.38
N ALA A 147 -3.31 -6.50 -15.57
CA ALA A 147 -1.98 -6.85 -16.07
C ALA A 147 -1.94 -8.24 -16.75
N ILE A 148 -2.65 -9.23 -16.19
CA ILE A 148 -2.79 -10.56 -16.79
C ILE A 148 -3.54 -10.45 -18.12
N LEU A 149 -4.61 -9.66 -18.18
CA LEU A 149 -5.39 -9.44 -19.41
C LEU A 149 -4.55 -8.75 -20.50
N ARG A 150 -3.82 -7.68 -20.14
CA ARG A 150 -3.05 -6.87 -21.10
C ARG A 150 -1.78 -7.54 -21.59
N TYR A 151 -0.98 -8.08 -20.67
CA TYR A 151 0.38 -8.53 -20.96
C TYR A 151 0.54 -10.06 -20.91
N ARG A 152 -0.49 -10.80 -20.49
CA ARG A 152 -0.45 -12.26 -20.31
C ARG A 152 0.71 -12.72 -19.42
N LYS A 153 1.12 -11.89 -18.46
CA LYS A 153 2.21 -12.19 -17.53
C LYS A 153 1.68 -12.25 -16.12
N LEU A 154 1.79 -13.43 -15.51
CA LEU A 154 1.58 -13.62 -14.08
C LEU A 154 2.94 -13.54 -13.39
N SER A 155 3.12 -12.57 -12.51
CA SER A 155 4.33 -12.47 -11.69
C SER A 155 4.02 -12.96 -10.29
N PHE A 156 4.75 -13.98 -9.82
CA PHE A 156 4.67 -14.47 -8.45
C PHE A 156 4.86 -13.34 -7.44
N PHE A 157 5.88 -12.50 -7.64
CA PHE A 157 6.15 -11.35 -6.77
C PHE A 157 4.95 -10.42 -6.65
N LYS A 158 4.24 -10.17 -7.76
CA LYS A 158 3.06 -9.30 -7.74
C LYS A 158 1.89 -9.93 -6.96
N LEU A 159 1.63 -11.22 -7.14
CA LEU A 159 0.60 -11.95 -6.40
C LEU A 159 0.91 -12.00 -4.90
N PHE A 160 2.14 -12.38 -4.57
CA PHE A 160 2.61 -12.52 -3.20
C PHE A 160 2.58 -11.17 -2.46
N ASN A 161 3.10 -10.12 -3.09
CA ASN A 161 3.09 -8.77 -2.52
C ASN A 161 1.67 -8.25 -2.28
N GLN A 162 0.73 -8.43 -3.22
CA GLN A 162 -0.65 -7.99 -3.00
C GLN A 162 -1.34 -8.79 -1.90
N SER A 163 -1.11 -10.11 -1.83
CA SER A 163 -1.68 -10.98 -0.80
C SER A 163 -1.17 -10.61 0.59
N ILE A 164 0.15 -10.41 0.74
CA ILE A 164 0.75 -9.93 1.98
C ILE A 164 0.16 -8.59 2.37
N LEU A 165 0.07 -7.63 1.45
CA LEU A 165 -0.41 -6.29 1.80
C LEU A 165 -1.89 -6.28 2.25
N ILE A 166 -2.73 -7.22 1.78
CA ILE A 166 -4.09 -7.44 2.31
C ILE A 166 -4.03 -8.06 3.72
N PHE A 167 -3.15 -9.03 3.92
CA PHE A 167 -2.96 -9.67 5.22
C PHE A 167 -2.44 -8.67 6.28
N MET A 168 -1.50 -7.80 5.91
CA MET A 168 -0.94 -6.77 6.80
C MET A 168 -2.00 -5.81 7.29
N SER A 169 -2.83 -5.29 6.38
CA SER A 169 -3.85 -4.31 6.73
C SER A 169 -4.93 -4.91 7.61
N PHE A 170 -5.23 -6.19 7.45
CA PHE A 170 -6.08 -6.94 8.39
C PHE A 170 -5.44 -7.04 9.78
N LEU A 171 -4.18 -7.49 9.86
CA LEU A 171 -3.46 -7.60 11.14
C LEU A 171 -3.36 -6.25 11.86
N TRP A 172 -3.20 -5.16 11.12
CA TRP A 172 -3.16 -3.82 11.70
C TRP A 172 -4.47 -3.49 12.43
N LEU A 173 -5.61 -3.80 11.84
CA LEU A 173 -6.94 -3.59 12.43
C LEU A 173 -7.20 -4.54 13.61
N GLU A 174 -6.87 -5.82 13.46
CA GLU A 174 -7.15 -6.86 14.47
C GLU A 174 -6.36 -6.62 15.77
N PHE A 175 -5.09 -6.27 15.65
CA PHE A 175 -4.19 -6.09 16.79
C PHE A 175 -3.96 -4.62 17.16
N SER A 176 -4.69 -3.68 16.55
CA SER A 176 -4.53 -2.23 16.76
C SER A 176 -3.08 -1.78 16.72
N GLN A 177 -2.35 -2.19 15.67
CA GLN A 177 -0.91 -1.97 15.58
C GLN A 177 -0.57 -0.48 15.51
N SER A 178 0.33 -0.01 16.38
CA SER A 178 0.66 1.42 16.49
C SER A 178 1.30 2.03 15.23
N PHE A 179 2.09 1.25 14.48
CA PHE A 179 2.72 1.73 13.23
C PHE A 179 1.74 1.95 12.07
N GLN A 180 0.50 1.48 12.20
CA GLN A 180 -0.50 1.51 11.13
C GLN A 180 -0.73 2.91 10.54
N VAL A 181 -0.87 3.92 11.39
CA VAL A 181 -1.25 5.28 10.96
C VAL A 181 -0.20 5.88 10.03
N LEU A 182 1.06 5.83 10.45
CA LEU A 182 2.17 6.38 9.67
C LEU A 182 2.41 5.58 8.38
N ALA A 183 2.31 4.25 8.45
CA ALA A 183 2.44 3.38 7.30
C ALA A 183 1.34 3.66 6.25
N ILE A 184 0.09 3.87 6.69
CA ILE A 184 -1.01 4.24 5.81
C ILE A 184 -0.74 5.61 5.19
N LEU A 185 -0.43 6.65 5.99
CA LEU A 185 -0.16 8.00 5.49
C LEU A 185 0.90 8.03 4.38
N LEU A 186 2.06 7.42 4.64
CA LEU A 186 3.15 7.36 3.68
C LEU A 186 2.75 6.58 2.42
N THR A 187 2.09 5.44 2.59
CA THR A 187 1.68 4.59 1.47
C THR A 187 0.62 5.27 0.60
N THR A 188 -0.39 5.88 1.20
CA THR A 188 -1.47 6.55 0.48
C THR A 188 -0.98 7.82 -0.23
N LEU A 189 -0.02 8.54 0.35
CA LEU A 189 0.63 9.68 -0.30
C LEU A 189 1.39 9.24 -1.55
N VAL A 190 2.22 8.19 -1.44
CA VAL A 190 2.96 7.69 -2.59
C VAL A 190 2.03 7.09 -3.64
N TYR A 191 0.96 6.41 -3.23
CA TYR A 191 -0.02 5.87 -4.16
C TYR A 191 -0.81 6.96 -4.89
N SER A 192 -1.24 8.04 -4.23
CA SER A 192 -1.93 9.13 -4.92
C SER A 192 -1.05 9.75 -6.02
N ILE A 193 0.24 9.96 -5.72
CA ILE A 193 1.24 10.48 -6.68
C ILE A 193 1.47 9.49 -7.82
N VAL A 194 1.78 8.22 -7.51
CA VAL A 194 2.12 7.21 -8.54
C VAL A 194 0.92 6.89 -9.43
N TYR A 195 -0.27 6.72 -8.88
CA TYR A 195 -1.47 6.45 -9.69
C TYR A 195 -1.94 7.70 -10.44
N GLY A 196 -1.78 8.90 -9.88
CA GLY A 196 -2.02 10.16 -10.58
C GLY A 196 -1.09 10.33 -11.78
N TYR A 197 0.20 10.05 -11.61
CA TYR A 197 1.19 10.06 -12.70
C TYR A 197 0.87 9.04 -13.81
N ARG A 198 0.36 7.86 -13.45
CA ARG A 198 -0.09 6.88 -14.45
C ARG A 198 -1.33 7.31 -15.20
N PHE A 199 -2.27 7.96 -14.54
CA PHE A 199 -3.43 8.53 -15.21
C PHE A 199 -3.00 9.66 -16.17
N TRP A 200 -2.12 10.54 -15.71
CA TRP A 200 -1.51 11.61 -16.50
C TRP A 200 -0.90 11.08 -17.80
N THR A 201 -0.01 10.08 -17.69
CA THR A 201 0.62 9.45 -18.86
C THR A 201 -0.37 8.67 -19.73
N ALA A 202 -1.43 8.10 -19.16
CA ALA A 202 -2.45 7.37 -19.92
C ALA A 202 -3.35 8.27 -20.80
N ILE A 203 -3.48 9.56 -20.46
CA ILE A 203 -4.21 10.56 -21.28
C ILE A 203 -3.35 11.07 -22.46
N GLY A 204 -2.08 10.68 -22.54
CA GLY A 204 -1.17 11.09 -23.61
C GLY A 204 -0.31 12.32 -23.25
N LEU A 205 -0.28 12.72 -21.97
CA LEU A 205 0.61 13.77 -21.49
C LEU A 205 2.05 13.23 -21.34
N PRO A 206 3.08 14.11 -21.40
CA PRO A 206 4.47 13.70 -21.42
C PRO A 206 4.85 12.87 -20.18
N SER A 207 5.54 11.76 -20.42
CA SER A 207 6.14 10.92 -19.39
C SER A 207 7.49 11.50 -18.97
N ALA A 208 7.83 11.37 -17.69
CA ALA A 208 9.18 11.58 -17.19
C ALA A 208 10.18 10.60 -17.84
N CYS A 209 11.41 11.06 -18.05
CA CYS A 209 12.50 10.30 -18.69
C CYS A 209 13.13 9.24 -17.76
N PHE A 210 12.74 9.20 -16.49
CA PHE A 210 13.27 8.27 -15.48
C PHE A 210 12.17 7.37 -14.91
N PRO A 211 12.50 6.22 -14.30
CA PRO A 211 11.52 5.28 -13.76
C PRO A 211 10.88 5.81 -12.45
N PHE A 212 10.05 6.84 -12.58
CA PHE A 212 9.40 7.57 -11.49
C PHE A 212 8.66 6.64 -10.51
N ASP A 213 7.82 5.75 -11.03
CA ASP A 213 7.06 4.77 -10.24
C ASP A 213 7.94 3.95 -9.29
N VAL A 214 9.09 3.47 -9.78
CA VAL A 214 9.99 2.60 -9.02
C VAL A 214 10.74 3.42 -7.98
N ASN A 215 11.19 4.62 -8.33
CA ASN A 215 11.89 5.51 -7.42
C ASN A 215 11.00 5.90 -6.23
N CYS A 216 9.73 6.28 -6.48
CA CYS A 216 8.78 6.57 -5.41
C CYS A 216 8.52 5.36 -4.51
N GLN A 217 8.44 4.16 -5.09
CA GLN A 217 8.27 2.92 -4.30
C GLN A 217 9.51 2.60 -3.46
N MET A 218 10.71 2.85 -3.97
CA MET A 218 11.96 2.67 -3.22
C MET A 218 12.05 3.66 -2.05
N VAL A 219 11.68 4.93 -2.27
CA VAL A 219 11.61 5.94 -1.20
C VAL A 219 10.60 5.52 -0.14
N LEU A 220 9.40 5.09 -0.54
CA LEU A 220 8.38 4.59 0.40
C LEU A 220 8.90 3.44 1.26
N LEU A 221 9.58 2.49 0.63
CA LEU A 221 10.12 1.33 1.31
C LEU A 221 11.23 1.70 2.29
N GLY A 222 12.11 2.63 1.90
CA GLY A 222 13.15 3.18 2.78
C GLY A 222 12.55 3.95 3.96
N CYS A 223 11.56 4.82 3.73
CA CYS A 223 10.88 5.54 4.79
C CYS A 223 10.19 4.58 5.76
N ASN A 224 9.46 3.57 5.27
CA ASN A 224 8.83 2.56 6.13
C ASN A 224 9.86 1.82 6.99
N LEU A 225 11.01 1.44 6.43
CA LEU A 225 12.09 0.77 7.17
C LEU A 225 12.62 1.65 8.31
N VAL A 226 12.91 2.92 8.04
CA VAL A 226 13.35 3.88 9.06
C VAL A 226 12.29 4.04 10.15
N CYS A 227 11.01 4.13 9.77
CA CYS A 227 9.93 4.24 10.74
C CYS A 227 9.77 2.98 11.58
N HIS A 228 9.96 1.77 11.03
CA HIS A 228 9.98 0.53 11.79
C HIS A 228 11.07 0.52 12.88
N ILE A 229 12.26 1.03 12.56
CA ILE A 229 13.35 1.20 13.54
C ILE A 229 12.94 2.20 14.64
N GLY A 230 12.29 3.30 14.27
CA GLY A 230 11.78 4.29 15.23
C GLY A 230 10.77 3.71 16.22
N VAL A 231 9.86 2.83 15.77
CA VAL A 231 8.89 2.14 16.64
C VAL A 231 9.60 1.22 17.63
N LEU A 232 10.61 0.46 17.18
CA LEU A 232 11.40 -0.40 18.07
C LEU A 232 12.06 0.40 19.19
N LEU A 233 12.74 1.49 18.83
CA LEU A 233 13.42 2.33 19.81
C LEU A 233 12.43 2.89 20.85
N LEU A 234 11.27 3.37 20.40
CA LEU A 234 10.23 3.90 21.30
C LEU A 234 9.61 2.82 22.18
N HIS A 235 9.46 1.59 21.68
CA HIS A 235 8.97 0.45 22.45
C HIS A 235 9.88 0.15 23.64
N TYR A 236 11.20 0.10 23.42
CA TYR A 236 12.18 -0.14 24.48
C TYR A 236 12.22 1.00 25.50
N ILE A 237 12.10 2.27 25.05
CA ILE A 237 12.17 3.43 25.94
C ILE A 237 10.92 3.57 26.82
N LYS A 238 9.72 3.21 26.32
CA LYS A 238 8.44 3.40 27.05
C LYS A 238 7.89 2.17 27.76
N GLY A 239 8.54 1.01 27.64
CA GLY A 239 8.11 -0.22 28.31
C GLY A 239 6.89 -0.89 27.66
N GLY A 240 6.66 -0.66 26.36
CA GLY A 240 5.60 -1.36 25.62
C GLY A 240 4.82 -0.48 24.64
N CYS A 241 4.46 -1.04 23.47
CA CYS A 241 3.54 -0.47 22.49
C CYS A 241 2.49 -1.52 22.13
N ASN A 242 1.27 -1.10 21.84
CA ASN A 242 0.21 -2.01 21.46
C ASN A 242 0.52 -2.76 20.15
N GLY A 243 0.16 -4.04 20.10
CA GLY A 243 0.30 -4.86 18.89
C GLY A 243 1.74 -5.24 18.52
N ILE A 244 2.66 -5.36 19.49
CA ILE A 244 4.08 -5.70 19.24
C ILE A 244 4.26 -7.03 18.50
N GLY A 245 3.45 -8.05 18.80
CA GLY A 245 3.50 -9.34 18.10
C GLY A 245 3.13 -9.21 16.61
N ALA A 246 2.06 -8.47 16.31
CA ALA A 246 1.67 -8.16 14.94
C ALA A 246 2.74 -7.29 14.24
N TRP A 247 3.38 -6.38 14.97
CA TRP A 247 4.48 -5.58 14.44
C TRP A 247 5.70 -6.42 14.04
N VAL A 248 6.07 -7.43 14.83
CA VAL A 248 7.19 -8.35 14.49
C VAL A 248 6.87 -9.10 13.20
N PHE A 249 5.68 -9.70 13.13
CA PHE A 249 5.23 -10.41 11.95
C PHE A 249 5.18 -9.47 10.73
N ASN A 250 4.72 -8.24 10.93
CA ASN A 250 4.67 -7.23 9.89
C ASN A 250 6.06 -6.81 9.39
N SER A 251 7.02 -6.71 10.28
CA SER A 251 8.41 -6.39 9.95
C SER A 251 9.06 -7.51 9.12
N VAL A 252 8.84 -8.78 9.48
CA VAL A 252 9.38 -9.94 8.75
C VAL A 252 8.88 -9.95 7.31
N LEU A 253 7.58 -9.82 7.10
CA LEU A 253 6.98 -9.84 5.76
C LEU A 253 7.33 -8.59 4.94
N ASN A 254 7.43 -7.40 5.55
CA ASN A 254 7.97 -6.22 4.86
C ASN A 254 9.43 -6.44 4.45
N GLY A 255 10.23 -7.08 5.32
CA GLY A 255 11.60 -7.50 5.01
C GLY A 255 11.66 -8.48 3.83
N ALA A 256 10.74 -9.44 3.77
CA ALA A 256 10.63 -10.37 2.64
C ALA A 256 10.28 -9.64 1.32
N ILE A 257 9.34 -8.68 1.35
CA ILE A 257 9.01 -7.85 0.19
C ILE A 257 10.23 -7.03 -0.25
N LEU A 258 10.94 -6.40 0.68
CA LEU A 258 12.15 -5.63 0.42
C LEU A 258 13.23 -6.49 -0.25
N PHE A 259 13.49 -7.67 0.31
CA PHE A 259 14.46 -8.61 -0.24
C PHE A 259 14.12 -9.00 -1.68
N LEU A 260 12.85 -9.37 -1.94
CA LEU A 260 12.40 -9.74 -3.28
C LEU A 260 12.47 -8.56 -4.27
N ALA A 261 12.12 -7.35 -3.82
CA ALA A 261 12.20 -6.14 -4.63
C ALA A 261 13.65 -5.79 -5.00
N LEU A 262 14.57 -5.85 -4.03
CA LEU A 262 16.00 -5.63 -4.27
C LEU A 262 16.59 -6.67 -5.20
N ASN A 263 16.25 -7.95 -5.03
CA ASN A 263 16.70 -9.02 -5.91
C ASN A 263 16.25 -8.78 -7.36
N PHE A 264 14.99 -8.37 -7.57
CA PHE A 264 14.50 -8.03 -8.90
C PHE A 264 15.20 -6.79 -9.49
N TYR A 265 15.42 -5.76 -8.68
CA TYR A 265 16.09 -4.53 -9.09
C TYR A 265 17.54 -4.79 -9.50
N VAL A 266 18.30 -5.53 -8.68
CA VAL A 266 19.69 -5.91 -8.94
C VAL A 266 19.78 -6.73 -10.23
N LYS A 267 18.89 -7.73 -10.42
CA LYS A 267 18.84 -8.50 -11.66
C LYS A 267 18.58 -7.63 -12.89
N MET A 268 17.66 -6.67 -12.81
CA MET A 268 17.37 -5.74 -13.90
C MET A 268 18.57 -4.83 -14.21
N TYR A 269 19.23 -4.29 -13.18
CA TYR A 269 20.37 -3.39 -13.34
C TYR A 269 21.61 -4.11 -13.89
N LEU A 270 21.91 -5.30 -13.38
CA LEU A 270 22.97 -6.17 -13.90
C LEU A 270 22.68 -6.59 -15.35
N GLY A 271 21.43 -6.93 -15.67
CA GLY A 271 21.02 -7.24 -17.03
C GLY A 271 21.20 -6.06 -18.00
N ARG A 272 20.86 -4.84 -17.57
CA ARG A 272 21.12 -3.62 -18.35
C ARG A 272 22.61 -3.37 -18.56
N LYS A 273 23.44 -3.55 -17.53
CA LYS A 273 24.90 -3.43 -17.65
C LYS A 273 25.49 -4.47 -18.59
N ALA A 274 25.01 -5.71 -18.55
CA ALA A 274 25.43 -6.77 -19.46
C ALA A 274 25.06 -6.44 -20.91
N ALA A 275 23.82 -6.00 -21.17
CA ALA A 275 23.38 -5.58 -22.50
C ALA A 275 24.16 -4.37 -23.04
N ALA A 276 24.47 -3.38 -22.18
CA ALA A 276 25.30 -2.23 -22.56
C ALA A 276 26.74 -2.64 -22.92
N ARG A 277 27.33 -3.63 -22.22
CA ARG A 277 28.66 -4.17 -22.54
C ARG A 277 28.67 -4.95 -23.86
N VAL A 278 27.62 -5.70 -24.15
CA VAL A 278 27.47 -6.42 -25.43
C VAL A 278 27.28 -5.44 -26.59
N GLY A 279 26.45 -4.41 -26.42
CA GLY A 279 26.26 -3.34 -27.42
C GLY A 279 27.54 -2.55 -27.71
N ALA A 280 28.32 -2.21 -26.68
CA ALA A 280 29.61 -1.53 -26.84
C ALA A 280 30.73 -2.42 -27.42
N GLY A 281 30.55 -3.75 -27.41
CA GLY A 281 31.48 -4.72 -28.02
C GLY A 281 31.13 -5.11 -29.47
N GLY A 282 29.91 -4.81 -29.93
CA GLY A 282 29.48 -5.01 -31.32
C GLY A 282 29.90 -3.87 -32.25
N ASP A 283 29.98 -2.64 -31.73
CA ASP A 283 30.37 -1.44 -32.49
C ASP A 283 31.88 -1.37 -32.81
N ARG A 284 32.69 -2.17 -32.11
CA ARG A 284 34.14 -2.26 -32.34
C ARG A 284 34.56 -3.31 -33.38
N ARG A 285 33.60 -4.01 -33.99
CA ARG A 285 33.88 -5.09 -34.95
C ARG A 285 33.50 -4.74 -36.41
N LEU A 286 33.08 -3.50 -36.67
CA LEU A 286 32.71 -2.98 -38.00
C LEU A 286 33.63 -1.85 -38.49
N VAL A 287 34.79 -1.64 -37.85
CA VAL A 287 35.79 -0.63 -38.26
C VAL A 287 37.08 -1.29 -38.78
N ASP A 288 37.16 -2.62 -38.76
CA ASP A 288 38.29 -3.39 -39.28
C ASP A 288 37.81 -4.37 -40.38
N GLU A 289 37.23 -3.84 -41.47
CA GLU A 289 37.22 -4.47 -42.81
C GLU A 289 37.33 -3.39 -43.90
#